data_AF-A0A2M7NEP6-F1
#
_entry.id   AF-A0A2M7NEP6-F1
#
_cell.length_a   1.000
_cell.length_b   1.000
_cell.length_c   1.000
_cell.angle_alpha   90.00
_cell.angle_beta   90.00
_cell.angle_gamma   90.00
#
_symmetry.space_group_name_H-M   'P 1'
#
loop_
_entity.id
_entity.type
_entity.pdbx_description
1 polymer ?
#
loop_
_entity_poly.entity_id
_entity_poly.type
_entity_poly.pdbx_seq_one_letter_code
_entity_poly.pdbx_strand_id
1 'polypeptide(L)'
;MVLYFSRRDTATNAVGNSFSIQGIRKDKAARIVYRAETVYFESNTNFALARIAMIRAASDIFEANSEEAKTVCKAWYAVDVGGNECSTRIISGGGGFGDGTSDPTDQSSEVDVICDRGNKTYGLLFVDTTANVVWTVSSNLEKMNETTLSLTVRGRLNGTLANTLGHAYVIAIVDGVAYRQDIWLGEPQVSMRYVQHTPYQVYVHLEGANGTDITKQGITNVDWQLVNPTGNCTPALELYNPNLFLALVQGNCYNWAAQMQVGVSNNVVQHKLLEI
;
A
#
# COMPACT_ATOMS: atom_id res chain seq x y z
N MET A 1 15.31 -13.37 22.65
CA MET A 1 14.15 -13.35 21.73
C MET A 1 12.91 -13.86 22.48
N VAL A 2 11.83 -13.07 22.42
CA VAL A 2 10.55 -13.15 23.16
C VAL A 2 9.64 -14.27 22.60
N LEU A 3 10.19 -15.46 22.31
CA LEU A 3 9.42 -16.59 21.77
C LEU A 3 8.95 -17.59 22.85
N TYR A 4 9.37 -17.39 24.11
CA TYR A 4 9.22 -18.36 25.20
C TYR A 4 8.23 -17.89 26.28
N PHE A 5 6.97 -17.64 25.93
CA PHE A 5 5.91 -17.50 26.94
C PHE A 5 5.14 -18.82 27.05
N SER A 6 5.12 -19.40 28.24
CA SER A 6 4.43 -20.67 28.51
C SER A 6 2.91 -20.52 28.70
N ARG A 7 2.40 -19.28 28.76
CA ARG A 7 0.98 -18.91 28.85
C ARG A 7 0.69 -17.64 28.04
N ARG A 8 -0.59 -17.36 27.77
CA ARG A 8 -1.01 -16.05 27.24
C ARG A 8 -0.78 -15.02 28.34
N ASP A 9 0.23 -14.19 28.15
CA ASP A 9 0.53 -13.09 29.05
C ASP A 9 0.33 -11.77 28.30
N THR A 10 -0.40 -10.85 28.93
CA THR A 10 -0.50 -9.45 28.49
C THR A 10 0.74 -8.71 28.97
N ALA A 11 1.46 -8.06 28.07
CA ALA A 11 2.67 -7.30 28.37
C ALA A 11 2.62 -5.93 27.68
N THR A 12 3.52 -5.03 28.10
CA THR A 12 3.66 -3.69 27.51
C THR A 12 5.03 -3.59 26.87
N ASN A 13 5.11 -3.14 25.61
CA ASN A 13 6.39 -2.96 24.94
C ASN A 13 7.10 -1.68 25.41
N ALA A 14 8.33 -1.45 24.95
CA ALA A 14 9.16 -0.32 25.39
C ALA A 14 8.53 1.07 25.12
N VAL A 15 7.58 1.14 24.18
CA VAL A 15 6.86 2.37 23.80
C VAL A 15 5.47 2.47 24.45
N GLY A 16 5.14 1.60 25.41
CA GLY A 16 3.91 1.71 26.21
C GLY A 16 2.68 1.01 25.61
N ASN A 17 2.82 0.28 24.50
CA ASN A 17 1.71 -0.42 23.87
C ASN A 17 1.47 -1.79 24.51
N SER A 18 0.22 -2.08 24.84
CA SER A 18 -0.18 -3.40 25.38
C SER A 18 -0.29 -4.44 24.25
N PHE A 19 0.24 -5.63 24.49
CA PHE A 19 0.17 -6.76 23.56
C PHE A 19 -0.06 -8.07 24.32
N SER A 20 -0.58 -9.10 23.62
CA SER A 20 -0.74 -10.46 24.15
C SER A 20 -0.13 -11.45 23.17
N ILE A 21 0.77 -12.29 23.66
CA ILE A 21 1.44 -13.33 22.87
C ILE A 21 1.21 -14.68 23.53
N GLN A 22 0.84 -15.66 22.72
CA GLN A 22 0.94 -17.06 23.10
C GLN A 22 2.29 -17.56 22.60
N GLY A 23 3.19 -17.95 23.50
CA GLY A 23 4.51 -18.40 23.06
C GLY A 23 4.44 -19.69 22.25
N ILE A 24 5.43 -19.85 21.37
CA ILE A 24 5.65 -21.10 20.64
C ILE A 24 6.67 -21.94 21.40
N ARG A 25 6.54 -23.27 21.32
CA ARG A 25 7.48 -24.18 21.99
C ARG A 25 8.89 -24.03 21.41
N LYS A 26 9.90 -24.44 22.20
CA LYS A 26 11.32 -24.23 21.88
C LYS A 26 11.77 -24.86 20.57
N ASP A 27 11.27 -26.05 20.31
CA ASP A 27 11.52 -26.79 19.08
C ASP A 27 11.03 -26.02 17.84
N LYS A 28 9.82 -25.43 17.89
CA LYS A 28 9.29 -24.63 16.79
C LYS A 28 10.08 -23.34 16.61
N ALA A 29 10.37 -22.64 17.70
CA ALA A 29 11.18 -21.41 17.67
C ALA A 29 12.57 -21.67 17.05
N ALA A 30 13.25 -22.73 17.46
CA ALA A 30 14.56 -23.09 16.93
C ALA A 30 14.52 -23.39 15.42
N ARG A 31 13.49 -24.11 14.94
CA ARG A 31 13.31 -24.40 13.50
C ARG A 31 13.14 -23.12 12.68
N ILE A 32 12.38 -22.15 13.20
CA ILE A 32 12.14 -20.87 12.52
C ILE A 32 13.44 -20.07 12.42
N VAL A 33 14.16 -19.90 13.54
CA VAL A 33 15.44 -19.18 13.57
C VAL A 33 16.44 -19.82 12.61
N TYR A 34 16.59 -21.15 12.67
CA TYR A 34 17.52 -21.88 11.81
C TYR A 34 17.21 -21.68 10.32
N ARG A 35 15.92 -21.76 9.92
CA ARG A 35 15.53 -21.51 8.53
C ARG A 35 15.78 -20.05 8.14
N ALA A 36 15.45 -19.10 9.01
CA ALA A 36 15.67 -17.69 8.71
C ALA A 36 17.16 -17.38 8.46
N GLU A 37 18.03 -17.88 9.33
CA GLU A 37 19.48 -17.69 9.23
C GLU A 37 20.08 -18.36 7.99
N THR A 38 19.60 -19.55 7.62
CA THR A 38 20.18 -20.33 6.51
C THR A 38 19.62 -19.99 5.14
N VAL A 39 18.41 -19.44 5.05
CA VAL A 39 17.71 -19.22 3.78
C VAL A 39 17.53 -17.74 3.44
N TYR A 40 17.35 -16.85 4.44
CA TYR A 40 16.95 -15.46 4.18
C TYR A 40 17.91 -14.41 4.74
N PHE A 41 18.73 -14.74 5.75
CA PHE A 41 19.67 -13.77 6.28
C PHE A 41 20.84 -13.58 5.32
N GLU A 42 21.06 -12.34 4.95
CA GLU A 42 22.22 -11.85 4.20
C GLU A 42 23.19 -11.07 5.11
N SER A 43 24.37 -10.73 4.58
CA SER A 43 25.43 -10.02 5.34
C SER A 43 25.01 -8.63 5.85
N ASN A 44 24.01 -8.00 5.24
CA ASN A 44 23.46 -6.69 5.61
C ASN A 44 22.14 -6.78 6.41
N THR A 45 21.76 -7.96 6.89
CA THR A 45 20.50 -8.16 7.63
C THR A 45 20.48 -7.35 8.92
N ASN A 46 19.62 -6.34 8.97
CA ASN A 46 19.32 -5.57 10.18
C ASN A 46 18.07 -6.12 10.90
N PHE A 47 17.64 -5.52 12.01
CA PHE A 47 16.48 -6.02 12.76
C PHE A 47 15.16 -5.99 11.97
N ALA A 48 14.94 -4.98 11.13
CA ALA A 48 13.76 -4.91 10.29
C ALA A 48 13.75 -6.06 9.26
N LEU A 49 14.87 -6.29 8.56
CA LEU A 49 15.02 -7.40 7.64
C LEU A 49 14.93 -8.76 8.34
N ALA A 50 15.48 -8.89 9.54
CA ALA A 50 15.40 -10.10 10.35
C ALA A 50 13.96 -10.43 10.73
N ARG A 51 13.13 -9.43 11.08
CA ARG A 51 11.70 -9.61 11.33
C ARG A 51 10.99 -10.20 10.12
N ILE A 52 11.20 -9.62 8.95
CA ILE A 52 10.63 -10.07 7.67
C ILE A 52 11.01 -11.54 7.41
N ALA A 53 12.31 -11.83 7.45
CA ALA A 53 12.86 -13.15 7.20
C ALA A 53 12.34 -14.21 8.19
N MET A 54 12.18 -13.86 9.46
CA MET A 54 11.68 -14.80 10.47
C MET A 54 10.18 -15.07 10.34
N ILE A 55 9.37 -14.05 10.00
CA ILE A 55 7.94 -14.26 9.72
C ILE A 55 7.80 -15.19 8.51
N ARG A 56 8.57 -14.93 7.43
CA ARG A 56 8.61 -15.80 6.25
C ARG A 56 9.05 -17.23 6.58
N ALA A 57 10.11 -17.40 7.36
CA ALA A 57 10.55 -18.71 7.80
C ALA A 57 9.48 -19.47 8.58
N ALA A 58 8.72 -18.79 9.44
CA ALA A 58 7.59 -19.40 10.14
C ALA A 58 6.50 -19.83 9.17
N SER A 59 6.18 -18.99 8.19
CA SER A 59 5.17 -19.29 7.17
C SER A 59 5.56 -20.42 6.23
N ASP A 60 6.83 -20.53 5.86
CA ASP A 60 7.30 -21.63 5.05
C ASP A 60 7.25 -22.98 5.78
N ILE A 61 7.40 -22.97 7.10
CA ILE A 61 7.40 -24.19 7.92
C ILE A 61 5.97 -24.59 8.33
N PHE A 62 5.14 -23.61 8.66
CA PHE A 62 3.85 -23.80 9.32
C PHE A 62 2.64 -23.23 8.56
N GLU A 63 2.85 -22.62 7.39
CA GLU A 63 1.90 -21.87 6.57
C GLU A 63 1.68 -20.41 7.02
N ALA A 64 1.28 -19.54 6.08
CA ALA A 64 1.23 -18.09 6.26
C ALA A 64 0.21 -17.60 7.32
N ASN A 65 -0.87 -18.36 7.53
CA ASN A 65 -1.93 -18.04 8.50
C ASN A 65 -1.79 -18.79 9.84
N SER A 66 -0.65 -19.45 10.06
CA SER A 66 -0.38 -20.20 11.29
C SER A 66 -0.24 -19.33 12.53
N GLU A 67 -0.53 -19.92 13.69
CA GLU A 67 -0.28 -19.28 14.99
C GLU A 67 1.21 -18.99 15.21
N GLU A 68 2.10 -19.79 14.63
CA GLU A 68 3.54 -19.57 14.66
C GLU A 68 3.94 -18.28 13.93
N ALA A 69 3.44 -18.06 12.71
CA ALA A 69 3.73 -16.83 11.95
C ALA A 69 3.18 -15.59 12.68
N LYS A 70 1.94 -15.66 13.20
CA LYS A 70 1.33 -14.61 14.03
C LYS A 70 2.17 -14.32 15.27
N THR A 71 2.64 -15.37 15.96
CA THR A 71 3.44 -15.25 17.19
C THR A 71 4.78 -14.60 16.93
N VAL A 72 5.49 -15.01 15.87
CA VAL A 72 6.78 -14.42 15.50
C VAL A 72 6.61 -12.93 15.18
N CYS A 73 5.59 -12.57 14.41
CA CYS A 73 5.28 -11.18 14.11
C CYS A 73 5.07 -10.36 15.40
N LYS A 74 4.20 -10.83 16.31
CA LYS A 74 3.94 -10.15 17.58
C LYS A 74 5.17 -10.09 18.49
N ALA A 75 6.02 -11.12 18.48
CA ALA A 75 7.24 -11.15 19.28
C ALA A 75 8.27 -10.10 18.85
N TRP A 76 8.33 -9.76 17.56
CA TRP A 76 9.15 -8.65 17.07
C TRP A 76 8.54 -7.28 17.44
N TYR A 77 7.22 -7.14 17.35
CA TYR A 77 6.53 -5.93 17.83
C TYR A 77 6.74 -5.69 19.35
N ALA A 78 6.78 -6.76 20.13
CA ALA A 78 7.04 -6.70 21.57
C ALA A 78 8.43 -6.12 21.91
N VAL A 79 9.40 -6.25 21.01
CA VAL A 79 10.75 -5.67 21.15
C VAL A 79 10.92 -4.41 20.30
N ASP A 80 9.82 -3.75 19.95
CA ASP A 80 9.79 -2.47 19.22
C ASP A 80 10.43 -2.53 17.82
N VAL A 81 10.25 -3.67 17.14
CA VAL A 81 10.68 -3.83 15.75
C VAL A 81 9.44 -4.09 14.87
N GLY A 82 9.15 -3.14 13.99
CA GLY A 82 7.98 -3.12 13.12
C GLY A 82 6.68 -2.73 13.84
N GLY A 83 5.59 -2.55 13.07
CA GLY A 83 4.28 -2.19 13.59
C GLY A 83 3.51 -3.35 14.25
N ASN A 84 2.38 -3.03 14.89
CA ASN A 84 1.42 -4.01 15.45
C ASN A 84 0.53 -4.67 14.36
N GLU A 85 0.98 -4.67 13.13
CA GLU A 85 0.22 -5.05 11.94
C GLU A 85 0.16 -6.57 11.74
N CYS A 86 0.25 -7.33 12.85
CA CYS A 86 0.14 -8.78 12.93
C CYS A 86 -1.33 -9.24 13.05
N SER A 87 -2.24 -8.49 12.44
CA SER A 87 -3.68 -8.70 12.45
C SER A 87 -4.17 -9.09 11.06
N THR A 88 -5.34 -9.71 11.01
CA THR A 88 -6.00 -10.04 9.74
C THR A 88 -5.98 -8.86 8.78
N ARG A 89 -5.60 -9.12 7.53
CA ARG A 89 -5.60 -8.12 6.46
C ARG A 89 -5.64 -8.76 5.09
N ILE A 90 -6.06 -7.97 4.10
CA ILE A 90 -5.94 -8.31 2.69
C ILE A 90 -4.54 -7.92 2.23
N ILE A 91 -3.91 -8.78 1.43
CA ILE A 91 -2.67 -8.47 0.70
C ILE A 91 -2.84 -8.71 -0.79
N SER A 92 -2.04 -8.00 -1.58
CA SER A 92 -1.84 -8.31 -2.98
C SER A 92 -0.95 -9.57 -3.11
N GLY A 93 -1.38 -10.54 -3.91
CA GLY A 93 -0.75 -11.86 -4.03
C GLY A 93 -1.56 -13.00 -3.39
N GLY A 94 -1.27 -14.24 -3.79
CA GLY A 94 -2.01 -15.44 -3.37
C GLY A 94 -1.72 -15.89 -1.94
N GLY A 95 -2.17 -15.15 -0.94
CA GLY A 95 -2.28 -15.59 0.47
C GLY A 95 -0.95 -15.91 1.19
N GLY A 96 0.19 -15.57 0.59
CA GLY A 96 1.51 -15.80 1.14
C GLY A 96 2.31 -14.50 1.25
N PHE A 97 3.28 -14.49 2.15
CA PHE A 97 4.28 -13.43 2.22
C PHE A 97 5.18 -13.53 0.97
N GLY A 98 5.16 -12.51 0.10
CA GLY A 98 5.77 -12.52 -1.25
C GLY A 98 7.31 -12.63 -1.29
N ASP A 99 7.92 -12.16 -2.39
CA ASP A 99 9.34 -12.29 -2.76
C ASP A 99 10.37 -11.84 -1.67
N GLY A 100 9.95 -11.07 -0.67
CA GLY A 100 10.71 -10.87 0.56
C GLY A 100 11.51 -9.57 0.63
N THR A 101 11.18 -8.59 -0.20
CA THR A 101 11.75 -7.23 -0.13
C THR A 101 10.84 -6.23 0.56
N SER A 102 9.52 -6.48 0.62
CA SER A 102 8.56 -5.67 1.36
C SER A 102 8.24 -6.27 2.73
N ASP A 103 8.10 -5.42 3.75
CA ASP A 103 7.68 -5.88 5.07
C ASP A 103 6.30 -6.52 4.94
N PRO A 104 6.13 -7.80 5.33
CA PRO A 104 4.87 -8.52 5.24
C PRO A 104 3.77 -7.92 6.11
N THR A 105 4.09 -6.90 6.92
CA THR A 105 3.15 -6.10 7.69
C THR A 105 3.03 -4.67 7.21
N ASP A 106 3.81 -4.23 6.22
CA ASP A 106 3.70 -2.88 5.63
C ASP A 106 2.23 -2.63 5.23
N GLN A 107 1.62 -1.63 5.84
CA GLN A 107 0.28 -1.13 5.53
C GLN A 107 0.36 0.18 4.74
N SER A 108 1.37 0.34 3.88
CA SER A 108 1.25 1.33 2.82
C SER A 108 -0.12 1.11 2.17
N SER A 109 -0.98 2.12 2.32
CA SER A 109 -2.36 2.10 1.82
C SER A 109 -2.31 2.30 0.31
N GLU A 110 -1.52 1.47 -0.36
CA GLU A 110 -1.29 1.50 -1.78
C GLU A 110 -2.58 1.02 -2.44
N VAL A 111 -3.17 1.92 -3.23
CA VAL A 111 -4.25 1.55 -4.12
C VAL A 111 -3.63 0.68 -5.21
N ASP A 112 -4.05 -0.59 -5.22
CA ASP A 112 -3.63 -1.53 -6.24
C ASP A 112 -4.18 -1.10 -7.59
N VAL A 113 -3.36 -1.15 -8.64
CA VAL A 113 -3.82 -0.83 -10.00
C VAL A 113 -3.95 -2.10 -10.83
N ILE A 114 -5.09 -2.23 -11.51
CA ILE A 114 -5.31 -3.25 -12.55
C ILE A 114 -5.42 -2.51 -13.88
N CYS A 115 -4.32 -2.50 -14.62
CA CYS A 115 -4.30 -2.07 -16.01
C CYS A 115 -4.83 -3.21 -16.90
N ASP A 116 -5.61 -2.88 -17.92
CA ASP A 116 -6.17 -3.81 -18.90
C ASP A 116 -7.10 -4.91 -18.33
N ARG A 117 -7.17 -6.06 -19.02
CA ARG A 117 -7.95 -7.25 -18.64
C ARG A 117 -7.19 -8.20 -17.71
N GLY A 118 -6.17 -7.69 -17.01
CA GLY A 118 -5.32 -8.48 -16.12
C GLY A 118 -6.11 -9.05 -14.93
N ASN A 119 -5.76 -10.27 -14.54
CA ASN A 119 -6.23 -10.83 -13.28
C ASN A 119 -5.32 -10.34 -12.15
N LYS A 120 -5.92 -9.96 -11.02
CA LYS A 120 -5.20 -9.65 -9.78
C LYS A 120 -5.70 -10.59 -8.70
N THR A 121 -4.75 -11.18 -7.97
CA THR A 121 -5.06 -12.09 -6.86
C THR A 121 -4.80 -11.39 -5.55
N TYR A 122 -5.76 -11.53 -4.65
CA TYR A 122 -5.72 -11.10 -3.27
C TYR A 122 -5.66 -12.31 -2.35
N GLY A 123 -5.03 -12.09 -1.20
CA GLY A 123 -4.85 -13.09 -0.16
C GLY A 123 -5.22 -12.53 1.20
N LEU A 124 -5.50 -13.43 2.13
CA LEU A 124 -5.64 -13.10 3.54
C LEU A 124 -4.43 -13.60 4.33
N LEU A 125 -3.93 -12.73 5.20
CA LEU A 125 -2.90 -13.06 6.16
C LEU A 125 -3.41 -12.89 7.58
N PHE A 126 -2.78 -13.63 8.50
CA PHE A 126 -3.09 -13.66 9.92
C PHE A 126 -4.56 -13.99 10.25
N VAL A 127 -5.26 -14.69 9.36
CA VAL A 127 -6.61 -15.23 9.58
C VAL A 127 -6.54 -16.53 10.36
N ASP A 128 -7.53 -16.79 11.23
CA ASP A 128 -7.69 -18.12 11.85
C ASP A 128 -8.16 -19.11 10.77
N THR A 129 -7.54 -20.28 10.67
CA THR A 129 -7.89 -21.28 9.65
C THR A 129 -9.32 -21.81 9.81
N THR A 130 -9.95 -21.57 10.95
CA THR A 130 -11.36 -21.91 11.22
C THR A 130 -12.33 -20.76 11.02
N ALA A 131 -11.84 -19.55 10.72
CA ALA A 131 -12.68 -18.37 10.51
C ALA A 131 -13.60 -18.54 9.30
N ASN A 132 -14.82 -18.00 9.42
CA ASN A 132 -15.71 -17.89 8.29
C ASN A 132 -15.31 -16.67 7.45
N VAL A 133 -14.90 -16.92 6.20
CA VAL A 133 -14.51 -15.88 5.25
C VAL A 133 -15.50 -15.79 4.10
N VAL A 134 -15.99 -14.58 3.86
CA VAL A 134 -16.80 -14.25 2.69
C VAL A 134 -16.16 -13.11 1.92
N TRP A 135 -15.86 -13.33 0.64
CA TRP A 135 -15.38 -12.27 -0.24
C TRP A 135 -16.54 -11.53 -0.90
N THR A 136 -16.42 -10.22 -1.02
CA THR A 136 -17.33 -9.37 -1.80
C THR A 136 -16.50 -8.39 -2.63
N VAL A 137 -17.04 -7.99 -3.78
CA VAL A 137 -16.34 -7.14 -4.75
C VAL A 137 -17.28 -6.02 -5.22
N SER A 138 -16.72 -4.88 -5.60
CA SER A 138 -17.47 -3.80 -6.23
C SER A 138 -18.11 -4.23 -7.56
N SER A 139 -19.15 -3.52 -8.01
CA SER A 139 -19.95 -3.90 -9.19
C SER A 139 -19.19 -3.93 -10.52
N ASN A 140 -18.09 -3.17 -10.59
CA ASN A 140 -17.15 -3.08 -11.71
C ASN A 140 -16.07 -4.18 -11.70
N LEU A 141 -16.04 -5.05 -10.70
CA LEU A 141 -15.19 -6.24 -10.66
C LEU A 141 -15.99 -7.52 -10.94
N GLU A 142 -15.32 -8.53 -11.47
CA GLU A 142 -15.81 -9.91 -11.54
C GLU A 142 -14.84 -10.85 -10.86
N LYS A 143 -15.39 -11.84 -10.14
CA LYS A 143 -14.60 -12.88 -9.47
C LYS A 143 -14.23 -13.97 -10.49
N MET A 144 -12.93 -14.25 -10.61
CA MET A 144 -12.39 -15.27 -11.50
C MET A 144 -12.17 -16.59 -10.80
N ASN A 145 -11.66 -16.53 -9.57
CA ASN A 145 -11.46 -17.69 -8.71
C ASN A 145 -11.57 -17.25 -7.25
N GLU A 146 -12.09 -18.13 -6.40
CA GLU A 146 -12.27 -17.83 -4.97
C GLU A 146 -11.99 -19.08 -4.14
N THR A 147 -11.22 -18.89 -3.08
CA THR A 147 -11.03 -19.83 -1.98
C THR A 147 -11.26 -19.08 -0.66
N THR A 148 -11.26 -19.79 0.46
CA THR A 148 -11.38 -19.15 1.79
C THR A 148 -10.31 -18.08 2.03
N LEU A 149 -9.08 -18.29 1.53
CA LEU A 149 -7.95 -17.41 1.83
C LEU A 149 -7.48 -16.56 0.63
N SER A 150 -8.08 -16.74 -0.54
CA SER A 150 -7.64 -16.03 -1.74
C SER A 150 -8.79 -15.73 -2.69
N LEU A 151 -8.71 -14.58 -3.33
CA LEU A 151 -9.68 -14.12 -4.32
C LEU A 151 -8.93 -13.58 -5.54
N THR A 152 -9.19 -14.14 -6.71
CA THR A 152 -8.74 -13.58 -7.98
C THR A 152 -9.87 -12.80 -8.61
N VAL A 153 -9.63 -11.54 -8.93
CA VAL A 153 -10.59 -10.64 -9.59
C VAL A 153 -10.00 -10.08 -10.88
N ARG A 154 -10.89 -9.58 -11.74
CA ARG A 154 -10.53 -8.70 -12.86
C ARG A 154 -11.62 -7.65 -13.07
N GLY A 155 -11.32 -6.61 -13.83
CA GLY A 155 -12.33 -5.64 -14.26
C GLY A 155 -13.43 -6.31 -15.07
N ARG A 156 -14.70 -6.03 -14.73
CA ARG A 156 -15.86 -6.66 -15.37
C ARG A 156 -15.99 -6.20 -16.83
N LEU A 157 -16.31 -7.13 -17.72
CA LEU A 157 -16.43 -6.86 -19.16
C LEU A 157 -17.91 -6.77 -19.60
N ASN A 158 -18.60 -5.67 -19.29
CA ASN A 158 -19.97 -5.45 -19.76
C ASN A 158 -20.00 -4.60 -21.05
N GLY A 159 -19.55 -5.16 -22.17
CA GLY A 159 -19.77 -4.63 -23.53
C GLY A 159 -19.09 -3.29 -23.90
N THR A 160 -18.74 -2.43 -22.93
CA THR A 160 -18.01 -1.18 -23.13
C THR A 160 -17.14 -0.91 -21.90
N LEU A 161 -15.81 -0.86 -22.08
CA LEU A 161 -14.82 -0.74 -21.00
C LEU A 161 -15.01 0.51 -20.14
N ALA A 162 -15.60 1.59 -20.69
CA ALA A 162 -15.74 2.88 -20.01
C ALA A 162 -16.55 2.83 -18.70
N ASN A 163 -17.48 1.89 -18.55
CA ASN A 163 -18.32 1.79 -17.35
C ASN A 163 -17.70 0.95 -16.23
N THR A 164 -16.53 0.36 -16.46
CA THR A 164 -15.83 -0.51 -15.50
C THR A 164 -14.49 0.03 -15.05
N LEU A 165 -14.07 1.20 -15.57
CA LEU A 165 -12.87 1.91 -15.10
C LEU A 165 -13.18 2.74 -13.85
N GLY A 166 -12.14 3.05 -13.08
CA GLY A 166 -12.21 3.88 -11.89
C GLY A 166 -12.07 3.11 -10.58
N HIS A 167 -12.59 3.69 -9.49
CA HIS A 167 -12.49 3.08 -8.17
C HIS A 167 -13.23 1.75 -8.09
N ALA A 168 -12.53 0.74 -7.60
CA ALA A 168 -13.04 -0.58 -7.28
C ALA A 168 -12.55 -0.97 -5.88
N TYR A 169 -13.13 -2.03 -5.31
CA TYR A 169 -12.67 -2.56 -4.05
C TYR A 169 -12.99 -4.05 -3.93
N VAL A 170 -12.20 -4.71 -3.10
CA VAL A 170 -12.52 -6.03 -2.57
C VAL A 170 -12.69 -5.92 -1.06
N ILE A 171 -13.65 -6.66 -0.51
CA ILE A 171 -13.87 -6.77 0.93
C ILE A 171 -13.86 -8.24 1.31
N ALA A 172 -13.04 -8.59 2.29
CA ALA A 172 -13.11 -9.86 3.00
C ALA A 172 -13.85 -9.64 4.31
N ILE A 173 -14.95 -10.37 4.52
CA ILE A 173 -15.65 -10.42 5.80
C ILE A 173 -15.14 -11.65 6.52
N VAL A 174 -14.39 -11.47 7.62
CA VAL A 174 -13.82 -12.53 8.44
C VAL A 174 -14.52 -12.50 9.80
N ASP A 175 -15.32 -13.53 10.10
CA ASP A 175 -16.15 -13.62 11.32
C ASP A 175 -16.98 -12.36 11.61
N GLY A 176 -17.51 -11.74 10.54
CA GLY A 176 -18.33 -10.53 10.61
C GLY A 176 -17.55 -9.21 10.61
N VAL A 177 -16.23 -9.24 10.64
CA VAL A 177 -15.38 -8.04 10.52
C VAL A 177 -14.95 -7.83 9.07
N ALA A 178 -15.19 -6.64 8.52
CA ALA A 178 -14.87 -6.31 7.15
C ALA A 178 -13.46 -5.72 7.02
N TYR A 179 -12.66 -6.30 6.12
CA TYR A 179 -11.35 -5.79 5.69
C TYR A 179 -11.49 -5.37 4.23
N ARG A 180 -11.07 -4.15 3.90
CA ARG A 180 -11.22 -3.57 2.56
C ARG A 180 -9.85 -3.31 1.94
N GLN A 181 -9.74 -3.63 0.66
CA GLN A 181 -8.63 -3.20 -0.20
C GLN A 181 -9.20 -2.40 -1.36
N ASP A 182 -8.72 -1.17 -1.52
CA ASP A 182 -9.07 -0.28 -2.63
C ASP A 182 -8.21 -0.56 -3.86
N ILE A 183 -8.84 -0.44 -5.02
CA ILE A 183 -8.29 -0.79 -6.33
C ILE A 183 -8.63 0.33 -7.33
N TRP A 184 -7.71 0.63 -8.24
CA TRP A 184 -7.98 1.44 -9.42
C TRP A 184 -8.01 0.56 -10.67
N LEU A 185 -9.11 0.63 -11.42
CA LEU A 185 -9.28 -0.06 -12.69
C LEU A 185 -8.99 0.90 -13.86
N GLY A 186 -7.99 0.56 -14.67
CA GLY A 186 -7.62 1.30 -15.88
C GLY A 186 -6.52 2.33 -15.70
N GLU A 187 -6.32 3.12 -16.76
CA GLU A 187 -5.30 4.18 -16.78
C GLU A 187 -5.67 5.30 -15.77
N PRO A 188 -4.77 5.65 -14.84
CA PRO A 188 -4.97 6.79 -13.95
C PRO A 188 -5.24 8.06 -14.75
N GLN A 189 -6.30 8.79 -14.40
CA GLN A 189 -6.62 10.04 -15.07
C GLN A 189 -6.08 11.20 -14.26
N VAL A 190 -5.36 12.11 -14.89
CA VAL A 190 -4.88 13.33 -14.24
C VAL A 190 -5.25 14.51 -15.12
N SER A 191 -6.00 15.44 -14.54
CA SER A 191 -6.29 16.75 -15.11
C SER A 191 -5.74 17.85 -14.20
N MET A 192 -5.58 19.03 -14.77
CA MET A 192 -5.13 20.22 -14.04
C MET A 192 -6.30 21.18 -13.85
N ARG A 193 -6.42 21.73 -12.65
CA ARG A 193 -7.37 22.81 -12.35
C ARG A 193 -6.62 24.01 -11.78
N TYR A 194 -6.92 25.17 -12.34
CA TYR A 194 -6.33 26.45 -11.95
C TYR A 194 -7.27 27.20 -11.02
N VAL A 195 -6.73 27.69 -9.90
CA VAL A 195 -7.46 28.55 -8.97
C VAL A 195 -6.61 29.78 -8.69
N GLN A 196 -7.07 30.93 -9.19
CA GLN A 196 -6.47 32.21 -8.81
C GLN A 196 -6.79 32.49 -7.34
N HIS A 197 -5.76 32.67 -6.51
CA HIS A 197 -5.92 32.98 -5.10
C HIS A 197 -5.79 34.47 -4.82
N THR A 198 -4.77 35.09 -5.41
CA THR A 198 -4.54 36.54 -5.38
C THR A 198 -4.04 36.97 -6.77
N PRO A 199 -3.90 38.28 -7.05
CA PRO A 199 -3.30 38.74 -8.31
C PRO A 199 -1.87 38.22 -8.55
N TYR A 200 -1.19 37.72 -7.50
CA TYR A 200 0.22 37.27 -7.56
C TYR A 200 0.38 35.78 -7.21
N GLN A 201 -0.71 35.06 -6.97
CA GLN A 201 -0.70 33.66 -6.54
C GLN A 201 -1.74 32.85 -7.30
N VAL A 202 -1.27 31.76 -7.91
CA VAL A 202 -2.11 30.78 -8.60
C VAL A 202 -1.83 29.41 -8.00
N TYR A 203 -2.90 28.73 -7.61
CA TYR A 203 -2.85 27.31 -7.28
C TYR A 203 -3.10 26.49 -8.54
N VAL A 204 -2.27 25.48 -8.76
CA VAL A 204 -2.50 24.43 -9.74
C VAL A 204 -2.80 23.15 -8.97
N HIS A 205 -4.02 22.64 -9.13
CA HIS A 205 -4.46 21.40 -8.54
C HIS A 205 -4.32 20.29 -9.57
N LEU A 206 -3.79 19.14 -9.16
CA LEU A 206 -3.96 17.90 -9.89
C LEU A 206 -5.23 17.24 -9.40
N GLU A 207 -6.13 16.99 -10.33
CA GLU A 207 -7.40 16.32 -10.09
C GLU A 207 -7.40 14.96 -10.78
N GLY A 208 -7.82 13.94 -10.05
CA GLY A 208 -8.07 12.61 -10.56
C GLY A 208 -9.36 12.54 -11.36
N ALA A 209 -9.72 11.35 -11.86
CA ALA A 209 -10.99 11.18 -12.57
C ALA A 209 -12.17 11.70 -11.71
N ASN A 210 -13.08 12.45 -12.32
CA ASN A 210 -14.24 13.05 -11.64
C ASN A 210 -13.90 13.91 -10.41
N GLY A 211 -12.73 14.57 -10.39
CA GLY A 211 -12.31 15.44 -9.29
C GLY A 211 -11.83 14.70 -8.04
N THR A 212 -11.50 13.42 -8.17
CA THR A 212 -10.94 12.62 -7.07
C THR A 212 -9.49 12.98 -6.78
N ASP A 213 -8.96 12.50 -5.67
CA ASP A 213 -7.55 12.63 -5.33
C ASP A 213 -6.71 11.73 -6.25
N ILE A 214 -5.65 12.27 -6.87
CA ILE A 214 -4.82 11.50 -7.82
C ILE A 214 -4.12 10.30 -7.17
N THR A 215 -3.82 10.37 -5.87
CA THR A 215 -3.19 9.27 -5.11
C THR A 215 -4.10 8.05 -5.01
N LYS A 216 -5.43 8.25 -5.09
CA LYS A 216 -6.42 7.15 -5.07
C LYS A 216 -6.52 6.40 -6.39
N GLN A 217 -5.73 6.79 -7.39
CA GLN A 217 -5.63 6.12 -8.68
C GLN A 217 -4.30 5.35 -8.80
N GLY A 218 -3.60 5.14 -7.67
CA GLY A 218 -2.32 4.44 -7.61
C GLY A 218 -1.14 5.24 -8.17
N ILE A 219 -1.27 6.58 -8.26
CA ILE A 219 -0.15 7.47 -8.57
C ILE A 219 0.70 7.60 -7.30
N THR A 220 1.98 7.25 -7.42
CA THR A 220 2.93 7.21 -6.30
C THR A 220 3.95 8.34 -6.35
N ASN A 221 4.16 8.96 -7.51
CA ASN A 221 5.08 10.09 -7.64
C ASN A 221 4.52 11.20 -8.54
N VAL A 222 4.85 12.44 -8.18
CA VAL A 222 4.49 13.66 -8.93
C VAL A 222 5.71 14.57 -8.96
N ASP A 223 6.26 14.77 -10.15
CA ASP A 223 7.39 15.65 -10.42
C ASP A 223 6.90 16.94 -11.09
N TRP A 224 7.30 18.09 -10.55
CA TRP A 224 7.01 19.40 -11.13
C TRP A 224 8.30 20.04 -11.64
N GLN A 225 8.31 20.44 -12.90
CA GLN A 225 9.43 21.13 -13.51
C GLN A 225 8.97 22.45 -14.14
N LEU A 226 9.70 23.53 -13.85
CA LEU A 226 9.55 24.79 -14.57
C LEU A 226 10.39 24.74 -15.84
N VAL A 227 9.76 24.96 -16.99
CA VAL A 227 10.41 24.82 -18.31
C VAL A 227 10.83 26.19 -18.86
N ASN A 228 9.92 27.16 -18.94
CA ASN A 228 10.21 28.50 -19.47
C ASN A 228 9.39 29.58 -18.74
N PRO A 229 9.92 30.23 -17.70
CA PRO A 229 9.34 31.45 -17.19
C PRO A 229 9.62 32.61 -18.17
N THR A 230 8.59 33.37 -18.55
CA THR A 230 8.73 34.61 -19.33
C THR A 230 8.20 35.80 -18.53
N GLY A 231 8.91 36.92 -18.60
CA GLY A 231 8.66 38.13 -17.80
C GLY A 231 9.79 38.45 -16.81
N ASN A 232 9.79 39.66 -16.24
CA ASN A 232 10.83 40.14 -15.31
C ASN A 232 10.74 39.54 -13.90
N CYS A 233 10.08 38.41 -13.74
CA CYS A 233 9.80 37.79 -12.45
C CYS A 233 10.27 36.33 -12.44
N THR A 234 10.88 35.91 -11.33
CA THR A 234 11.29 34.52 -11.06
C THR A 234 10.18 33.82 -10.28
N PRO A 235 9.37 32.93 -10.91
CA PRO A 235 8.38 32.18 -10.17
C PRO A 235 9.08 31.22 -9.20
N ALA A 236 8.71 31.29 -7.93
CA ALA A 236 9.12 30.30 -6.94
C ALA A 236 8.07 29.19 -6.90
N LEU A 237 8.53 27.95 -6.94
CA LEU A 237 7.71 26.76 -6.92
C LEU A 237 7.63 26.25 -5.48
N GLU A 238 6.42 26.25 -4.88
CA GLU A 238 6.22 25.68 -3.54
C GLU A 238 5.21 24.53 -3.61
N LEU A 239 5.70 23.31 -3.37
CA LEU A 239 4.90 22.10 -3.28
C LEU A 239 4.26 22.02 -1.89
N TYR A 240 2.93 22.07 -1.83
CA TYR A 240 2.19 21.92 -0.56
C TYR A 240 1.87 20.46 -0.27
N ASN A 241 1.46 19.70 -1.30
CA ASN A 241 1.25 18.25 -1.25
C ASN A 241 1.26 17.69 -2.70
N PRO A 242 1.20 16.36 -2.91
CA PRO A 242 1.27 15.77 -4.25
C PRO A 242 0.21 16.29 -5.24
N ASN A 243 -0.94 16.76 -4.73
CA ASN A 243 -2.08 17.21 -5.54
C ASN A 243 -2.14 18.74 -5.67
N LEU A 244 -1.30 19.48 -4.94
CA LEU A 244 -1.41 20.92 -4.81
C LEU A 244 -0.07 21.61 -4.96
N PHE A 245 -0.03 22.42 -6.01
CA PHE A 245 1.09 23.27 -6.36
C PHE A 245 0.72 24.74 -6.16
N LEU A 246 1.60 25.52 -5.52
CA LEU A 246 1.52 26.97 -5.47
C LEU A 246 2.61 27.60 -6.34
N ALA A 247 2.18 28.37 -7.35
CA ALA A 247 3.05 29.29 -8.06
C ALA A 247 3.06 30.64 -7.33
N LEU A 248 4.23 31.03 -6.80
CA LEU A 248 4.44 32.36 -6.22
C LEU A 248 5.18 33.25 -7.20
N VAL A 249 4.62 34.42 -7.50
CA VAL A 249 5.33 35.47 -8.24
C VAL A 249 5.66 36.61 -7.28
N GLN A 250 6.95 36.79 -7.01
CA GLN A 250 7.45 37.90 -6.19
C GLN A 250 7.88 39.06 -7.09
N GLY A 251 7.38 40.27 -6.84
CA GLY A 251 7.79 41.50 -7.55
C GLY A 251 6.63 42.36 -8.07
N ASN A 252 6.95 43.52 -8.65
CA ASN A 252 5.97 44.49 -9.19
C ASN A 252 5.57 44.12 -10.64
N CYS A 253 5.17 42.87 -10.85
CA CYS A 253 4.81 42.31 -12.17
C CYS A 253 3.29 42.17 -12.29
N TYR A 254 2.69 42.88 -13.26
CA TYR A 254 1.26 42.81 -13.55
C TYR A 254 0.91 41.80 -14.66
N ASN A 255 1.93 41.35 -15.43
CA ASN A 255 1.83 40.33 -16.48
C ASN A 255 3.03 39.37 -16.36
N TRP A 256 2.77 38.07 -16.25
CA TRP A 256 3.78 37.02 -16.20
C TRP A 256 3.24 35.75 -16.85
N ALA A 257 4.12 34.89 -17.38
CA ALA A 257 3.75 33.57 -17.85
C ALA A 257 4.83 32.57 -17.45
N ALA A 258 4.42 31.36 -17.08
CA ALA A 258 5.32 30.28 -16.72
C ALA A 258 4.87 29.00 -17.41
N GLN A 259 5.77 28.40 -18.17
CA GLN A 259 5.54 27.05 -18.68
C GLN A 259 6.01 26.02 -17.66
N MET A 260 5.14 25.06 -17.38
CA MET A 260 5.42 23.99 -16.42
C MET A 260 5.19 22.64 -17.07
N GLN A 261 5.99 21.68 -16.64
CA GLN A 261 5.89 20.28 -17.01
C GLN A 261 5.61 19.50 -15.74
N VAL A 262 4.52 18.74 -15.75
CA VAL A 262 4.16 17.85 -14.65
C VAL A 262 4.36 16.42 -15.11
N GLY A 263 5.19 15.66 -14.41
CA GLY A 263 5.33 14.23 -14.56
C GLY A 263 4.56 13.52 -13.45
N VAL A 264 3.64 12.63 -13.80
CA VAL A 264 3.02 11.71 -12.84
C VAL A 264 3.41 10.28 -13.16
N SER A 265 3.73 9.49 -12.13
CA SER A 265 4.08 8.08 -12.31
C SER A 265 3.55 7.18 -11.20
N ASN A 266 3.54 5.90 -11.52
CA ASN A 266 3.09 4.76 -10.71
C ASN A 266 4.18 3.67 -10.84
N ASN A 267 4.21 2.71 -9.92
CA ASN A 267 5.13 1.57 -9.93
C ASN A 267 5.02 0.62 -11.18
N VAL A 268 4.06 0.84 -12.09
CA VAL A 268 3.62 -0.03 -13.20
C VAL A 268 3.54 0.70 -14.56
N VAL A 269 3.24 2.01 -14.63
CA VAL A 269 3.07 2.76 -15.91
C VAL A 269 3.74 4.14 -15.90
N GLN A 270 4.28 4.49 -17.07
CA GLN A 270 5.19 5.59 -17.41
C GLN A 270 4.62 7.01 -17.28
N HIS A 271 5.55 7.93 -17.06
CA HIS A 271 5.40 9.39 -17.04
C HIS A 271 4.36 9.94 -18.02
N LYS A 272 3.27 10.51 -17.50
CA LYS A 272 2.39 11.40 -18.27
C LYS A 272 2.89 12.83 -18.10
N LEU A 273 3.28 13.45 -19.21
CA LEU A 273 3.73 14.84 -19.26
C LEU A 273 2.53 15.75 -19.53
N LEU A 274 2.32 16.73 -18.67
CA LEU A 274 1.34 17.79 -18.86
C LEU A 274 2.08 19.11 -19.04
N GLU A 275 1.89 19.78 -20.19
CA GLU A 275 2.46 21.08 -20.50
C GLU A 275 1.46 22.20 -20.19
N ILE A 276 1.96 23.30 -19.62
CA ILE A 276 1.25 24.56 -19.30
C ILE A 276 1.87 25.69 -20.11
#